data_AF-A0A8J6DB09-F1
#
_entry.id   AF-A0A8J6DB09-F1
#
_cell.length_a   1.000
_cell.length_b   1.000
_cell.length_c   1.000
_cell.angle_alpha   90.00
_cell.angle_beta   90.00
_cell.angle_gamma   90.00
#
_symmetry.space_group_name_H-M   'P 1'
#
loop_
_entity.id
_entity.type
_entity.pdbx_description
1 polymer ?
#
loop_
_entity_poly.entity_id
_entity_poly.type
_entity_poly.pdbx_seq_one_letter_code
_entity_poly.pdbx_strand_id
1 'polypeptide(L)' 'MGFGRCLGNYTVTEAKPWDIMDGLKLIVDRRFEMILIQIDSLEAANAIQEGIFRISNSTLLIRIHQVLSKVK' A
#
# COMPACT_ATOMS: atom_id res chain seq x y z
N MET A 1 -5.89 4.68 14.36
CA MET A 1 -5.83 6.09 13.92
C MET A 1 -4.88 6.15 12.74
N GLY A 2 -5.42 6.18 11.51
CA GLY A 2 -4.63 6.32 10.30
C GLY A 2 -4.09 7.74 10.21
N PHE A 3 -2.78 7.89 10.10
CA PHE A 3 -2.15 9.17 9.86
C PHE A 3 -2.26 9.47 8.37
N GLY A 4 -3.41 9.98 7.93
CA GLY A 4 -3.61 10.49 6.58
C GLY A 4 -2.61 11.60 6.29
N ARG A 5 -1.48 11.25 5.67
CA ARG A 5 -0.44 12.19 5.21
C ARG A 5 -0.75 12.73 3.81
N CYS A 6 -2.02 12.94 3.49
CA CYS A 6 -2.44 13.49 2.21
C CYS A 6 -3.17 14.82 2.44
N LEU A 7 -2.50 15.93 2.10
CA LEU A 7 -3.02 17.30 2.13
C LEU A 7 -3.43 17.82 0.73
N GLY A 8 -3.63 16.91 -0.24
CA GLY A 8 -3.88 17.25 -1.65
C GLY A 8 -5.03 16.46 -2.29
N ASN A 9 -5.37 16.80 -3.53
CA ASN A 9 -6.41 16.13 -4.30
C ASN A 9 -5.89 14.77 -4.81
N TYR A 10 -6.45 13.69 -4.30
CA TYR A 10 -6.21 12.33 -4.76
C TYR A 10 -7.54 11.64 -5.03
N THR A 11 -7.56 10.75 -6.01
CA THR A 11 -8.65 9.81 -6.20
C THR A 11 -8.67 8.78 -5.07
N VAL A 12 -9.84 8.17 -4.84
CA VAL A 12 -9.99 7.08 -3.86
C VAL A 12 -8.97 5.96 -4.12
N THR A 13 -8.71 5.65 -5.39
CA THR A 13 -7.75 4.62 -5.82
C THR A 13 -6.30 5.00 -5.48
N GLU A 14 -5.95 6.28 -5.52
CA GLU A 14 -4.61 6.78 -5.14
C GLU A 14 -4.39 6.84 -3.63
N ALA A 15 -5.46 6.89 -2.83
CA ALA A 15 -5.37 6.87 -1.37
C ALA A 15 -5.11 5.46 -0.80
N LYS A 16 -5.64 4.41 -1.44
CA LYS A 16 -5.54 3.02 -0.95
C LYS A 16 -4.11 2.52 -0.70
N PRO A 17 -3.10 2.80 -1.55
CA PRO A 17 -1.72 2.42 -1.28
C PRO A 17 -1.14 3.05 0.01
N TRP A 18 -1.58 4.25 0.38
CA TRP A 18 -1.12 4.90 1.62
C TRP A 18 -1.66 4.18 2.85
N ASP A 19 -2.94 3.81 2.84
CA ASP A 19 -3.55 3.04 3.92
C ASP A 19 -2.82 1.70 4.14
N ILE A 20 -2.46 1.02 3.05
CA ILE A 20 -1.69 -0.23 3.09
C ILE A 20 -0.31 0.00 3.67
N MET A 21 0.40 1.04 3.21
CA MET A 21 1.73 1.37 3.71
C MET A 21 1.71 1.67 5.22
N ASP A 22 0.71 2.38 5.70
CA ASP A 22 0.59 2.70 7.12
C ASP A 22 0.24 1.45 7.95
N GLY A 23 -0.63 0.58 7.43
CA GLY A 23 -0.86 -0.74 8.01
C GLY A 23 0.43 -1.57 8.09
N LEU A 24 1.20 -1.63 6.99
CA LEU A 24 2.47 -2.34 6.92
C LEU A 24 3.51 -1.80 7.92
N LYS A 25 3.64 -0.48 8.08
CA LYS A 25 4.56 0.11 9.08
C LYS A 25 4.22 -0.30 10.51
N LEU A 26 2.96 -0.52 10.83
CA LEU A 26 2.56 -0.95 12.18
C LEU A 26 2.96 -2.40 12.48
N ILE A 27 3.14 -3.21 11.43
CA ILE A 27 3.33 -4.65 11.54
C ILE A 27 4.71 -5.13 11.07
N VAL A 28 5.49 -4.30 10.37
CA VAL A 28 6.81 -4.67 9.83
C VAL A 28 7.79 -5.16 10.90
N ASP A 29 7.74 -4.59 12.10
CA ASP A 29 8.61 -4.97 13.21
C ASP A 29 8.10 -6.17 14.02
N ARG A 30 6.89 -6.66 13.71
CA ARG A 30 6.20 -7.70 14.49
C ARG A 30 6.44 -9.13 13.97
N ARG A 31 7.27 -9.31 12.94
CA ARG A 31 7.69 -10.61 12.36
C ARG A 31 6.51 -11.57 12.09
N PHE A 32 5.49 -11.08 11.40
CA PHE A 32 4.43 -11.97 10.92
C PHE A 32 4.95 -12.83 9.75
N GLU A 33 4.66 -14.13 9.76
CA GLU A 33 4.97 -15.04 8.64
C GLU A 33 4.08 -14.76 7.42
N MET A 34 2.83 -14.35 7.66
CA MET A 34 1.86 -14.10 6.58
C MET A 34 1.06 -12.83 6.87
N ILE A 35 0.93 -11.97 5.86
CA ILE A 35 0.12 -10.76 5.91
C ILE A 35 -0.93 -10.83 4.81
N LEU A 36 -2.21 -10.82 5.21
CA LEU A 36 -3.34 -10.71 4.30
C LEU A 36 -3.77 -9.24 4.21
N ILE A 37 -3.64 -8.63 3.04
CA ILE A 37 -4.15 -7.28 2.76
C ILE A 37 -5.51 -7.44 2.07
N GLN A 38 -6.57 -6.94 2.72
CA GLN A 38 -7.91 -6.91 2.13
C GLN A 38 -8.19 -5.53 1.54
N ILE A 39 -8.65 -5.51 0.30
CA ILE A 39 -9.01 -4.29 -0.43
C ILE A 39 -10.41 -4.51 -0.99
N ASP A 40 -11.28 -3.53 -0.79
CA ASP A 40 -12.68 -3.51 -1.23
C ASP A 40 -12.86 -3.08 -2.70
N SER A 41 -11.77 -2.75 -3.39
CA SER A 41 -11.73 -2.30 -4.77
C SER A 41 -10.81 -3.19 -5.61
N LEU A 42 -11.41 -3.86 -6.61
CA LEU A 42 -10.68 -4.68 -7.58
C LEU A 42 -9.69 -3.84 -8.40
N GLU A 43 -10.07 -2.61 -8.76
CA GLU A 43 -9.21 -1.69 -9.50
C GLU A 43 -7.94 -1.34 -8.70
N ALA A 44 -8.10 -1.03 -7.41
CA ALA A 44 -6.97 -0.76 -6.53
C ALA A 44 -6.09 -2.00 -6.32
N ALA A 45 -6.69 -3.18 -6.17
CA ALA A 45 -5.97 -4.43 -6.03
C ALA A 45 -5.12 -4.73 -7.28
N ASN A 46 -5.71 -4.63 -8.48
CA ASN A 46 -5.00 -4.84 -9.74
C ASN A 46 -3.87 -3.84 -9.91
N ALA A 47 -4.10 -2.56 -9.63
CA ALA A 47 -3.09 -1.53 -9.82
C ALA A 47 -1.90 -1.66 -8.83
N ILE A 48 -2.13 -2.21 -7.63
CA ILE A 48 -1.05 -2.55 -6.68
C ILE A 48 -0.30 -3.81 -7.14
N GLN A 49 -1.03 -4.84 -7.60
CA GLN A 49 -0.46 -6.11 -8.04
C GLN A 49 0.38 -5.94 -9.31
N GLU A 50 -0.13 -5.21 -10.29
CA GLU A 50 0.55 -4.95 -11.57
C GLU A 50 1.64 -3.87 -11.43
N GLY A 51 1.62 -3.09 -10.35
CA GLY A 51 2.54 -1.96 -10.15
C GLY A 51 2.31 -0.81 -11.14
N ILE A 52 1.19 -0.84 -11.88
CA ILE A 52 0.84 0.13 -12.92
C ILE A 52 -0.03 1.22 -12.29
N PHE A 53 0.61 2.25 -11.75
CA PHE A 53 -0.02 3.57 -11.64
C PHE A 53 0.79 4.56 -12.46
N ARG A 54 0.09 5.50 -13.11
CA ARG A 54 0.70 6.67 -13.75
C ARG A 54 1.72 7.27 -12.76
N ILE A 55 3.00 7.22 -13.14
CA ILE A 55 4.23 7.90 -12.65
C ILE A 55 4.26 8.44 -11.20
N SER A 56 3.26 9.19 -10.74
CA SER A 56 3.18 9.87 -9.43
C SER A 56 3.17 8.95 -8.19
N ASN A 57 2.71 7.70 -8.28
CA ASN A 57 2.65 6.78 -7.12
C ASN A 57 3.62 5.58 -7.20
N SER A 58 4.49 5.55 -8.22
CA SER A 58 5.41 4.44 -8.47
C SER A 58 6.35 4.15 -7.28
N THR A 59 6.88 5.19 -6.63
CA THR A 59 7.81 5.04 -5.49
C THR A 59 7.14 4.41 -4.25
N LEU A 60 5.87 4.72 -4.00
CA LEU A 60 5.13 4.18 -2.86
C LEU A 60 4.88 2.68 -3.03
N LEU A 61 4.47 2.27 -4.23
CA LEU A 61 4.21 0.86 -4.55
C LEU A 61 5.49 0.03 -4.48
N ILE A 62 6.61 0.55 -5.00
CA ILE A 62 7.92 -0.11 -4.88
C ILE A 62 8.24 -0.37 -3.40
N ARG A 63 7.98 0.61 -2.52
CA ARG A 63 8.19 0.42 -1.08
C ARG A 63 7.25 -0.63 -0.48
N ILE A 64 5.97 -0.65 -0.88
CA ILE A 64 5.02 -1.68 -0.44
C ILE A 64 5.53 -3.07 -0.82
N HIS A 65 5.91 -3.25 -2.09
CA HIS A 65 6.47 -4.51 -2.60
C HIS A 65 7.77 -4.90 -1.87
N GLN A 66 8.65 -3.95 -1.57
CA GLN A 66 9.88 -4.19 -0.81
C GLN A 66 9.62 -4.59 0.66
N VAL A 67 8.54 -4.09 1.27
CA VAL A 67 8.17 -4.50 2.63
C VAL A 67 7.55 -5.89 2.59
N LEU A 68 6.64 -6.14 1.65
CA LEU A 68 6.01 -7.44 1.47
C LEU A 68 7.03 -8.54 1.16
N SER A 69 8.07 -8.27 0.37
CA SER A 69 9.12 -9.26 0.08
C SER A 69 10.02 -9.61 1.28
N LYS A 70 9.97 -8.82 2.35
CA LYS A 70 10.70 -9.08 3.61
C LYS A 70 9.88 -9.89 4.61
N VAL A 71 8.58 -10.01 4.38
CA VAL A 71 7.64 -10.79 5.18
C VAL A 71 7.61 -12.16 4.51
N LYS A 72 8.14 -13.17 5.18
CA LYS A 72 8.44 -14.49 4.61
C LYS A 72 7.78 -15.58 5.42
#